data_AF-W4Q129-F1
#
_entry.id   AF-W4Q129-F1
#
_cell.length_a   1.000
_cell.length_b   1.000
_cell.length_c   1.000
_cell.angle_alpha   90.00
_cell.angle_beta   90.00
_cell.angle_gamma   90.00
#
_symmetry.space_group_name_H-M   'P 1'
#
loop_
_entity.id
_entity.type
_entity.pdbx_description
1 polymer ?
#
loop_
_entity_poly.entity_id
_entity_poly.type
_entity_poly.pdbx_seq_one_letter_code
_entity_poly.pdbx_strand_id
1 'polypeptide(L)'
;MSSSKQKNLTPAQKKYQQLEKKHEIKRPVVKNCFKAFLVGGFICLIGQGLHVFYYTFFDFTQRTAGDPTVATLIFIAVLLTGFGVYDHFGQFAGAGTAVP
;
A
#
# COMPACT_ATOMS: atom_id res chain seq x y z
N MET A 1 13.73 -17.62 2.49
CA MET A 1 13.67 -17.91 3.95
C MET A 1 14.91 -18.70 4.33
N SER A 2 15.68 -18.18 5.28
CA SER A 2 17.04 -18.63 5.62
C SER A 2 17.11 -20.08 6.08
N SER A 3 17.91 -20.90 5.38
CA SER A 3 18.20 -22.32 5.68
C SER A 3 18.71 -22.57 7.11
N SER A 4 19.20 -21.54 7.80
CA SER A 4 19.77 -21.66 9.14
C SER A 4 18.73 -22.04 10.21
N LYS A 5 17.44 -21.67 10.05
CA LYS A 5 16.38 -21.99 11.02
C LYS A 5 15.97 -23.47 11.03
N GLN A 6 16.28 -24.25 9.99
CA GLN A 6 15.88 -25.66 9.93
C GLN A 6 16.80 -26.62 10.71
N LYS A 7 17.97 -26.14 11.14
CA LYS A 7 19.01 -26.95 11.78
C LYS A 7 18.66 -27.35 13.23
N ASN A 8 17.72 -26.66 13.87
CA ASN A 8 17.33 -26.86 15.29
C ASN A 8 15.82 -27.06 15.51
N LEU A 9 15.10 -27.68 14.56
CA LEU A 9 13.67 -27.96 14.71
C LEU A 9 13.44 -29.37 15.26
N THR A 10 12.61 -29.50 16.28
CA THR A 10 12.14 -30.80 16.77
C THR A 10 11.33 -31.53 15.69
N PRO A 11 11.24 -32.87 15.74
CA PRO A 11 10.48 -33.65 14.75
C PRO A 11 9.01 -33.20 14.64
N ALA A 12 8.42 -32.77 15.75
CA ALA A 12 7.06 -32.21 15.79
C ALA A 12 6.95 -30.89 15.03
N GLN A 13 7.90 -29.97 15.21
CA GLN A 13 7.93 -28.68 14.49
C GLN A 13 8.12 -28.87 12.97
N LYS A 14 8.91 -29.87 12.56
CA LYS A 14 9.06 -30.22 11.13
C LYS A 14 7.76 -30.73 10.51
N LYS A 15 7.03 -31.61 11.22
CA LYS A 15 5.70 -32.10 10.78
C LYS A 15 4.70 -30.95 10.69
N TYR A 16 4.71 -30.05 11.67
CA TYR A 16 3.83 -28.87 11.66
C TYR A 16 4.12 -27.95 10.47
N GLN A 17 5.38 -27.65 10.16
CA GLN A 17 5.74 -26.86 8.97
C GLN A 17 5.29 -27.51 7.66
N GLN A 18 5.30 -28.83 7.57
CA GLN A 18 4.81 -29.53 6.37
C GLN A 18 3.29 -29.45 6.24
N LEU A 19 2.58 -29.53 7.37
CA LEU A 19 1.12 -29.33 7.41
C LEU A 19 0.76 -27.88 7.05
N GLU A 20 1.41 -26.91 7.67
CA GLU A 20 1.23 -25.48 7.38
C GLU A 20 1.42 -25.19 5.88
N LYS A 21 2.53 -25.65 5.29
CA LYS A 21 2.80 -25.46 3.85
C LYS A 21 1.77 -26.09 2.91
N LYS A 22 1.05 -27.13 3.35
CA LYS A 22 -0.03 -27.75 2.56
C LYS A 22 -1.32 -26.93 2.60
N HIS A 23 -1.56 -26.20 3.68
CA HIS A 23 -2.75 -25.37 3.88
C HIS A 23 -2.52 -23.89 3.59
N GLU A 24 -1.26 -23.46 3.45
CA GLU A 24 -0.91 -22.08 3.14
C GLU A 24 -1.28 -21.72 1.69
N ILE A 25 -2.13 -20.71 1.53
CA ILE A 25 -2.41 -20.10 0.22
C ILE A 25 -1.18 -19.30 -0.20
N LYS A 26 -0.48 -19.76 -1.23
CA LYS A 26 0.66 -19.04 -1.81
C LYS A 26 0.19 -17.70 -2.38
N ARG A 27 0.69 -16.62 -1.80
CA ARG A 27 0.38 -15.25 -2.27
C ARG A 27 1.17 -14.98 -3.56
N PRO A 28 0.55 -14.47 -4.64
CA PRO A 28 1.27 -14.15 -5.87
C PRO A 28 2.05 -12.84 -5.71
N VAL A 29 3.21 -12.91 -5.02
CA VAL A 29 4.01 -11.75 -4.59
C VAL A 29 4.31 -10.79 -5.75
N VAL A 30 4.79 -11.30 -6.88
CA VAL A 30 5.15 -10.47 -8.06
C VAL A 30 3.93 -9.71 -8.60
N LYS A 31 2.78 -10.38 -8.70
CA LYS A 31 1.52 -9.76 -9.16
C LYS A 31 1.06 -8.67 -8.20
N ASN A 32 1.14 -8.95 -6.90
CA ASN A 32 0.76 -7.98 -5.86
C ASN A 32 1.70 -6.78 -5.84
N CYS A 33 3.01 -6.99 -6.02
CA CYS A 33 3.99 -5.91 -6.13
C CYS A 33 3.74 -5.03 -7.35
N PHE A 34 3.49 -5.62 -8.52
CA PHE A 34 3.19 -4.85 -9.73
C PHE A 34 1.91 -4.02 -9.57
N LYS A 35 0.87 -4.62 -8.99
CA LYS A 35 -0.38 -3.92 -8.68
C LYS A 35 -0.18 -2.78 -7.69
N ALA A 36 0.55 -3.02 -6.60
CA ALA A 36 0.86 -2.00 -5.60
C ALA A 36 1.68 -0.84 -6.20
N PHE A 37 2.64 -1.14 -7.08
CA PHE A 37 3.41 -0.13 -7.79
C PHE A 37 2.54 0.74 -8.69
N LEU A 38 1.64 0.15 -9.48
CA LEU A 38 0.74 0.91 -10.35
C LEU A 38 -0.24 1.77 -9.57
N VAL A 39 -0.85 1.23 -8.51
CA VAL A 39 -1.80 2.00 -7.70
C VAL A 39 -1.09 3.12 -6.93
N GLY A 40 0.06 2.83 -6.30
CA GLY A 40 0.84 3.85 -5.60
C GLY A 40 1.34 4.94 -6.55
N GLY A 41 1.84 4.56 -7.73
CA GLY A 41 2.24 5.51 -8.76
C GLY A 41 1.08 6.38 -9.26
N PHE A 42 -0.11 5.80 -9.40
CA PHE A 42 -1.31 6.55 -9.77
C PHE A 42 -1.74 7.55 -8.69
N ILE A 43 -1.69 7.16 -7.40
CA ILE A 43 -1.97 8.08 -6.28
C ILE A 43 -0.95 9.22 -6.25
N CYS A 44 0.34 8.92 -6.41
CA CYS A 44 1.38 9.95 -6.52
C CYS A 44 1.14 10.90 -7.71
N LEU A 45 0.67 10.39 -8.85
CA LEU A 45 0.33 11.22 -10.00
C LEU A 45 -0.83 12.17 -9.70
N ILE A 46 -1.85 11.72 -8.98
CA ILE A 46 -2.95 12.58 -8.49
C ILE A 46 -2.41 13.64 -7.54
N GLY A 47 -1.56 13.26 -6.58
CA GLY A 47 -0.92 14.20 -5.66
C GLY A 47 -0.09 15.26 -6.39
N GLN A 48 0.69 14.87 -7.39
CA GLN A 48 1.42 15.80 -8.24
C GLN A 48 0.47 16.74 -8.99
N GLY A 49 -0.65 16.23 -9.51
CA GLY A 49 -1.68 17.05 -10.17
C GLY A 49 -2.30 18.08 -9.23
N LEU A 50 -2.63 17.68 -7.99
CA LEU A 50 -3.11 18.58 -6.94
C LEU A 50 -2.06 19.63 -6.56
N HIS A 51 -0.79 19.22 -6.42
CA HIS A 51 0.30 20.13 -6.14
C HIS A 51 0.46 21.20 -7.22
N VAL A 52 0.41 20.78 -8.50
CA VAL A 52 0.41 21.69 -9.66
C VAL A 52 -0.79 22.61 -9.65
N PHE A 53 -1.97 22.07 -9.37
CA PHE A 53 -3.20 22.85 -9.27
C PHE A 53 -3.08 23.95 -8.19
N TYR A 54 -2.55 23.63 -7.02
CA TYR A 54 -2.38 24.60 -5.93
C TYR A 54 -1.40 25.72 -6.28
N TYR A 55 -0.21 25.45 -6.82
CA TYR A 55 0.71 26.55 -7.15
C TYR A 55 0.36 27.30 -8.45
N THR A 56 -0.50 26.73 -9.31
CA THR A 56 -0.89 27.35 -10.59
C THR A 56 -2.13 28.24 -10.45
N PHE A 57 -3.10 27.82 -9.64
CA PHE A 57 -4.41 28.51 -9.53
C PHE A 57 -4.62 29.23 -8.20
N PHE A 58 -3.78 29.00 -7.20
CA PHE A 58 -3.81 29.69 -5.90
C PHE A 58 -2.46 30.36 -5.63
N ASP A 59 -2.43 31.27 -4.64
CA ASP A 59 -1.21 31.96 -4.19
C ASP A 59 -0.27 31.07 -3.35
N PHE A 60 -0.11 29.80 -3.75
CA PHE A 60 0.91 28.92 -3.18
C PHE A 60 2.17 28.92 -4.04
N THR A 61 3.31 28.82 -3.37
CA THR A 61 4.59 28.54 -4.04
C THR A 61 4.73 27.05 -4.28
N GLN A 62 5.66 26.64 -5.15
CA GLN A 62 6.02 25.23 -5.31
C GLN A 62 6.47 24.55 -4.00
N ARG A 63 6.91 25.31 -2.99
CA ARG A 63 7.27 24.75 -1.69
C ARG A 63 6.08 24.66 -0.73
N THR A 64 5.16 25.63 -0.79
CA THR A 64 4.01 25.69 0.13
C THR A 64 2.78 24.97 -0.39
N ALA A 65 2.73 24.59 -1.67
CA ALA A 65 1.66 23.76 -2.25
C ALA A 65 1.67 22.31 -1.75
N GLY A 66 2.75 21.85 -1.12
CA GLY A 66 2.83 20.52 -0.50
C GLY A 66 1.80 20.31 0.61
N ASP A 67 1.66 21.29 1.50
CA ASP A 67 0.76 21.22 2.65
C ASP A 67 -0.71 21.02 2.25
N PRO A 68 -1.31 21.85 1.35
CA PRO A 68 -2.69 21.62 0.92
C PRO A 68 -2.85 20.33 0.10
N THR A 69 -1.83 19.91 -0.64
CA THR A 69 -1.86 18.64 -1.38
C THR A 69 -2.05 17.45 -0.46
N VAL A 70 -1.20 17.33 0.56
CA VAL A 70 -1.26 16.23 1.54
C VAL A 70 -2.56 16.32 2.35
N ALA A 71 -2.97 17.53 2.75
CA ALA A 71 -4.24 17.72 3.48
C ALA A 71 -5.45 17.22 2.67
N THR A 72 -5.51 17.50 1.36
CA THR A 72 -6.60 17.04 0.50
C THR A 72 -6.59 15.53 0.29
N LEU A 73 -5.41 14.93 0.09
CA LEU A 73 -5.29 13.47 -0.05
C LEU A 73 -5.74 12.75 1.23
N ILE A 74 -5.31 13.22 2.40
CA ILE A 74 -5.75 12.69 3.70
C ILE A 74 -7.25 12.85 3.89
N PHE A 75 -7.81 14.04 3.58
CA PHE A 75 -9.24 14.28 3.71
C PHE A 75 -10.07 13.33 2.85
N ILE A 76 -9.68 13.13 1.58
CA ILE A 76 -10.33 12.17 0.69
C ILE A 76 -10.22 10.74 1.23
N ALA A 77 -9.03 10.34 1.71
CA ALA A 77 -8.82 9.01 2.27
C ALA A 77 -9.72 8.76 3.50
N VAL A 78 -9.82 9.73 4.41
CA VAL A 78 -10.67 9.62 5.60
C VAL A 78 -12.15 9.56 5.22
N LEU A 79 -12.60 10.39 4.27
CA LEU A 79 -13.99 10.33 3.78
C LEU A 79 -14.32 8.98 3.14
N LEU A 80 -13.46 8.48 2.25
CA LEU A 80 -13.64 7.17 1.62
C LEU A 80 -13.62 6.04 2.64
N THR A 81 -12.82 6.17 3.71
CA THR A 81 -12.77 5.22 4.82
C THR A 81 -14.08 5.26 5.61
N GLY A 82 -14.59 6.45 5.93
CA GLY A 82 -15.88 6.63 6.61
C GLY A 82 -17.06 6.07 5.81
N PHE A 83 -17.01 6.13 4.48
CA PHE A 83 -18.01 5.51 3.60
C PHE A 83 -17.80 4.00 3.37
N GLY A 84 -16.75 3.39 3.92
CA GLY A 84 -16.43 1.97 3.73
C GLY A 84 -15.91 1.59 2.34
N VAL A 85 -15.69 2.56 1.45
CA VAL A 85 -15.19 2.34 0.08
C VAL A 85 -13.68 2.12 0.08
N TYR A 86 -12.96 2.81 0.99
CA TYR A 86 -11.51 2.72 1.07
C TYR A 86 -11.03 1.32 1.45
N ASP A 87 -11.79 0.57 2.24
CA ASP A 87 -11.44 -0.80 2.64
C ASP A 87 -11.38 -1.75 1.45
N HIS A 88 -12.36 -1.65 0.54
CA HIS A 88 -12.40 -2.46 -0.67
C HIS A 88 -11.27 -2.07 -1.64
N PHE A 89 -11.04 -0.76 -1.78
CA PHE A 89 -9.94 -0.23 -2.57
C PHE A 89 -8.58 -0.67 -2.03
N GLY A 90 -8.36 -0.60 -0.72
CA GLY A 90 -7.13 -1.03 -0.05
C GLY A 90 -6.89 -2.54 -0.16
N GLN A 91 -7.92 -3.37 -0.07
CA GLN A 91 -7.80 -4.81 -0.32
C GLN A 91 -7.39 -5.11 -1.77
N PHE A 92 -7.92 -4.35 -2.73
CA PHE A 92 -7.51 -4.47 -4.11
C PHE A 92 -6.06 -4.01 -4.29
N ALA A 93 -5.75 -2.78 -3.91
CA ALA A 93 -4.47 -2.13 -4.19
C ALA A 93 -3.31 -2.63 -3.31
N GLY A 94 -3.62 -3.26 -2.18
CA GLY A 94 -2.63 -3.79 -1.23
C GLY A 94 -1.76 -2.67 -0.68
N ALA A 95 -0.44 -2.88 -0.68
CA ALA A 95 0.52 -1.90 -0.19
C ALA A 95 0.58 -0.59 -1.01
N GLY A 96 -0.08 -0.53 -2.18
CA GLY A 96 -0.11 0.67 -3.03
C GLY A 96 -0.83 1.86 -2.42
N THR A 97 -1.70 1.66 -1.43
CA THR A 97 -2.46 2.73 -0.74
C THR A 97 -1.82 3.17 0.57
N ALA A 98 -0.60 2.71 0.85
CA ALA A 98 0.15 3.07 2.07
C ALA A 98 0.81 4.46 1.98
N VAL A 99 0.69 5.12 0.83
CA VAL A 99 1.27 6.43 0.54
C VAL A 99 0.24 7.52 0.86
N PRO A 100 0.55 8.52 1.72
CA PRO A 100 -0.28 9.70 1.89
C PRO A 100 -0.16 10.67 0.71
#